data_AF-A0A0V1PUA7-F1
#
_entry.id   AF-A0A0V1PUA7-F1
#
_cell.length_a   1.000
_cell.length_b   1.000
_cell.length_c   1.000
_cell.angle_alpha   90.00
_cell.angle_beta   90.00
_cell.angle_gamma   90.00
#
_symmetry.space_group_name_H-M   'P 1'
#
loop_
_entity.id
_entity.type
_entity.pdbx_description
1 polymer ?
#
loop_
_entity_poly.entity_id
_entity_poly.type
_entity_poly.pdbx_seq_one_letter_code
_entity_poly.pdbx_strand_id
1 'polypeptide(L)'
;MPKVCTKHPLLSNPIKWLKNNKYHSAEFYSTSYYDTDSINSNPFAQALTDTKMDGSRIRYPKGQMVQLVVDEYSEVTSIDAARLSESKKYFLVPLINKPEQNSVLYPSHYILKNQHYIDYIVKTNQWRKYVPQKFRFKNDKALGAKVNILPDIAKIIPHVYEQNIIRLMSETRNLEPYKGLSKESGLVLSFSKTSNEPAISFHNSLPIVNMKRIISKNEINLQNEESFIPFDGNSDLCFNIFSLASYYS
;
A
#
# COMPACT_ATOMS: atom_id res chain seq x y z
N MET A 1 -51.42 -12.08 -3.09
CA MET A 1 -50.68 -13.10 -2.32
C MET A 1 -49.22 -12.67 -2.17
N PRO A 2 -48.82 -12.12 -1.01
CA PRO A 2 -47.46 -11.64 -0.79
C PRO A 2 -46.51 -12.83 -0.53
N LYS A 3 -45.36 -12.83 -1.21
CA LYS A 3 -44.35 -13.90 -1.18
C LYS A 3 -43.75 -14.07 0.23
N VAL A 4 -43.67 -15.32 0.67
CA VAL A 4 -43.16 -15.82 1.97
C VAL A 4 -41.65 -15.55 2.18
N CYS A 5 -40.95 -14.97 1.19
CA CYS A 5 -39.50 -14.79 1.22
C CYS A 5 -38.99 -13.69 2.18
N THR A 6 -39.85 -12.85 2.75
CA THR A 6 -39.45 -11.77 3.67
C THR A 6 -39.30 -12.21 5.14
N LYS A 7 -39.56 -13.48 5.46
CA LYS A 7 -39.41 -14.05 6.81
C LYS A 7 -38.18 -14.95 6.97
N HIS A 8 -37.14 -14.80 6.15
CA HIS A 8 -35.94 -15.62 6.26
C HIS A 8 -35.05 -15.14 7.44
N PRO A 9 -34.67 -16.01 8.40
CA PRO A 9 -33.85 -15.63 9.57
C PRO A 9 -32.49 -15.02 9.22
N LEU A 10 -31.91 -15.39 8.06
CA LEU A 10 -30.67 -14.78 7.55
C LEU A 10 -30.81 -13.29 7.17
N LEU A 11 -32.02 -12.82 6.86
CA LEU A 11 -32.27 -11.43 6.46
C LEU A 11 -32.80 -10.56 7.61
N SER A 12 -32.99 -11.15 8.80
CA SER A 12 -33.39 -10.44 10.01
C SER A 12 -32.25 -10.49 11.02
N ASN A 13 -31.50 -9.40 11.08
CA ASN A 13 -30.35 -9.29 11.98
C ASN A 13 -30.82 -9.26 13.45
N PRO A 14 -30.45 -10.21 14.33
CA PRO A 14 -30.90 -10.24 15.71
C PRO A 14 -30.04 -9.28 16.57
N ILE A 15 -30.11 -7.99 16.26
CA ILE A 15 -29.29 -6.93 16.87
C ILE A 15 -29.56 -6.78 18.38
N LYS A 16 -30.68 -7.30 18.90
CA LYS A 16 -31.08 -7.08 20.29
C LYS A 16 -30.60 -8.14 21.30
N TRP A 17 -30.11 -9.31 20.89
CA TRP A 17 -29.98 -10.45 21.83
C TRP A 17 -28.55 -10.93 22.14
N LEU A 18 -27.52 -10.51 21.40
CA LEU A 18 -26.17 -10.98 21.65
C LEU A 18 -25.33 -9.89 22.31
N LYS A 19 -25.20 -9.98 23.64
CA LYS A 19 -24.27 -9.14 24.43
C LYS A 19 -22.80 -9.58 24.27
N ASN A 20 -22.52 -10.77 23.73
CA ASN A 20 -21.16 -11.26 23.49
C ASN A 20 -21.02 -11.97 22.12
N ASN A 21 -19.79 -11.90 21.58
CA ASN A 21 -19.33 -12.33 20.25
C ASN A 21 -20.11 -11.80 19.05
N LYS A 22 -19.57 -10.72 18.47
CA LYS A 22 -20.10 -10.00 17.29
C LYS A 22 -19.74 -10.67 15.95
N TYR A 23 -19.30 -11.92 15.98
CA TYR A 23 -18.88 -12.67 14.80
C TYR A 23 -19.75 -13.89 14.64
N HIS A 24 -20.10 -14.20 13.38
CA HIS A 24 -20.79 -15.43 13.05
C HIS A 24 -19.91 -16.63 13.42
N SER A 25 -20.50 -17.67 14.01
CA SER A 25 -19.76 -18.91 14.27
C SER A 25 -19.39 -19.55 12.95
N ALA A 26 -18.09 -19.76 12.74
CA ALA A 26 -17.55 -20.28 11.49
C ALA A 26 -18.11 -21.67 11.14
N GLU A 27 -18.50 -22.44 12.15
CA GLU A 27 -19.02 -23.81 12.05
C GLU A 27 -20.36 -23.91 11.30
N PHE A 28 -21.12 -22.81 11.17
CA PHE A 28 -22.41 -22.81 10.46
C PHE A 28 -22.31 -22.39 8.99
N TYR A 29 -21.11 -22.05 8.51
CA TYR A 29 -20.93 -21.76 7.09
C TYR A 29 -20.81 -23.07 6.31
N SER A 30 -21.72 -23.27 5.36
CA SER A 30 -21.65 -24.39 4.43
C SER A 30 -20.46 -24.18 3.47
N THR A 31 -19.42 -24.99 3.61
CA THR A 31 -18.24 -24.97 2.75
C THR A 31 -18.52 -25.52 1.34
N SER A 32 -19.66 -26.18 1.12
CA SER A 32 -20.03 -26.79 -0.16
C SER A 32 -20.27 -25.81 -1.31
N TYR A 33 -20.49 -24.53 -1.04
CA TYR A 33 -20.75 -23.51 -2.07
C TYR A 33 -19.48 -22.85 -2.61
N TYR A 34 -18.35 -23.06 -1.95
CA TYR A 34 -17.09 -22.42 -2.28
C TYR A 34 -15.98 -23.45 -2.26
N ASP A 35 -15.23 -23.56 -3.35
CA ASP A 35 -14.01 -24.36 -3.36
C ASP A 35 -12.95 -23.69 -2.47
N THR A 36 -12.87 -24.14 -1.22
CA THR A 36 -11.95 -23.58 -0.23
C THR A 36 -10.50 -23.80 -0.61
N ASP A 37 -10.18 -24.85 -1.35
CA ASP A 37 -8.80 -25.14 -1.76
C ASP A 37 -8.37 -24.16 -2.85
N SER A 38 -9.25 -23.87 -3.82
CA SER A 38 -9.04 -22.83 -4.83
C SER A 38 -8.98 -21.42 -4.21
N ILE A 39 -9.85 -21.11 -3.25
CA ILE A 39 -9.83 -19.79 -2.59
C ILE A 39 -8.59 -19.61 -1.71
N ASN A 40 -8.20 -20.63 -0.94
CA ASN A 40 -7.03 -20.55 -0.06
C ASN A 40 -5.73 -20.53 -0.85
N SER A 41 -5.67 -21.17 -2.02
CA SER A 41 -4.50 -21.10 -2.91
C SER A 41 -4.48 -19.84 -3.79
N ASN A 42 -5.59 -19.10 -3.87
CA ASN A 42 -5.68 -17.91 -4.70
C ASN A 42 -5.09 -16.67 -4.00
N PRO A 43 -3.96 -16.12 -4.47
CA PRO A 43 -3.30 -14.97 -3.85
C PRO A 43 -4.17 -13.70 -3.89
N PHE A 44 -5.07 -13.56 -4.87
CA PHE A 44 -5.99 -12.43 -4.96
C PHE A 44 -7.12 -12.53 -3.91
N ALA A 45 -7.61 -13.73 -3.64
CA ALA A 45 -8.60 -13.96 -2.59
C ALA A 45 -7.99 -13.70 -1.20
N GLN A 46 -6.76 -14.17 -0.96
CA GLN A 46 -6.02 -13.86 0.27
C GLN A 46 -5.79 -12.34 0.43
N ALA A 47 -5.43 -11.63 -0.64
CA ALA A 47 -5.23 -10.18 -0.61
C ALA A 47 -6.50 -9.38 -0.28
N LEU A 48 -7.69 -9.90 -0.61
CA LEU A 48 -8.98 -9.34 -0.19
C LEU A 48 -9.27 -9.59 1.30
N THR A 49 -8.77 -10.70 1.85
CA THR A 49 -8.94 -11.03 3.28
C THR A 49 -7.96 -10.30 4.21
N ASP A 50 -6.72 -10.06 3.79
CA ASP A 50 -5.72 -9.32 4.60
C ASP A 50 -6.04 -7.81 4.56
N THR A 51 -6.85 -7.38 5.53
CA THR A 51 -7.24 -5.98 5.70
C THR A 51 -6.51 -5.35 6.89
N LYS A 52 -6.10 -4.08 6.73
CA LYS A 52 -5.52 -3.27 7.81
C LYS A 52 -6.42 -2.09 8.11
N MET A 53 -6.46 -1.72 9.39
CA MET A 53 -7.16 -0.51 9.82
C MET A 53 -6.31 0.71 9.52
N ASP A 54 -6.96 1.69 8.91
CA ASP A 54 -6.47 3.04 8.78
C ASP A 54 -6.52 3.80 10.14
N GLY A 55 -5.89 4.97 10.24
CA GLY A 55 -5.99 5.84 11.41
C GLY A 55 -7.43 6.27 11.77
N SER A 56 -8.37 6.11 10.83
CA SER A 56 -9.81 6.32 10.99
C SER A 56 -10.60 5.10 11.52
N ARG A 57 -9.94 3.96 11.77
CA ARG A 57 -10.53 2.64 12.11
C ARG A 57 -11.33 1.97 10.99
N ILE A 58 -11.33 2.54 9.79
CA ILE A 58 -11.87 1.89 8.60
C ILE A 58 -10.85 0.86 8.11
N ARG A 59 -11.32 -0.31 7.65
CA ARG A 59 -10.46 -1.39 7.13
C ARG A 59 -10.38 -1.31 5.62
N TYR A 60 -9.15 -1.43 5.10
CA TYR A 60 -8.86 -1.49 3.67
C TYR A 60 -7.98 -2.70 3.37
N PRO A 61 -8.01 -3.25 2.14
CA PRO A 61 -7.07 -4.27 1.71
C PRO A 61 -5.63 -3.78 1.92
N LYS A 62 -4.78 -4.61 2.52
CA LYS A 62 -3.39 -4.26 2.84
C LYS A 62 -2.62 -3.79 1.60
N GLY A 63 -2.91 -4.37 0.44
CA GLY A 63 -2.31 -3.98 -0.84
C GLY A 63 -2.59 -2.54 -1.27
N GLN A 64 -3.63 -1.90 -0.73
CA GLN A 64 -3.97 -0.49 -0.96
C GLN A 64 -3.42 0.45 0.12
N MET A 65 -2.72 -0.09 1.12
CA MET A 65 -2.24 0.66 2.27
C MET A 65 -0.72 0.75 2.29
N VAL A 66 -0.20 1.81 2.88
CA VAL A 66 1.21 1.97 3.25
C VAL A 66 1.31 2.04 4.76
N GLN A 67 2.27 1.30 5.33
CA GLN A 67 2.55 1.38 6.75
C GLN A 67 3.24 2.70 7.04
N LEU A 68 2.84 3.39 8.11
CA LEU A 68 3.58 4.52 8.64
C LEU A 68 4.43 4.07 9.82
N VAL A 69 5.57 4.72 9.98
CA VAL A 69 6.47 4.57 11.12
C VAL A 69 6.87 5.95 11.62
N VAL A 70 7.25 6.03 12.89
CA VAL A 70 7.88 7.22 13.43
C VAL A 70 9.38 6.99 13.44
N ASP A 71 10.09 7.89 12.77
CA ASP A 71 11.54 7.89 12.65
C ASP A 71 12.13 9.09 13.40
N GLU A 72 13.34 8.91 13.94
CA GLU A 72 14.09 9.94 14.64
C GLU A 72 15.01 10.65 13.65
N TYR A 73 14.82 11.96 13.48
CA TYR A 73 15.69 12.77 12.64
C TYR A 73 16.63 13.58 13.54
N SER A 74 17.93 13.26 13.46
CA SER A 74 19.00 14.06 14.04
C SER A 74 19.56 14.98 12.97
N GLU A 75 19.34 16.29 13.08
CA GLU A 75 20.04 17.29 12.27
C GLU A 75 21.49 17.38 12.77
N VAL A 76 22.37 16.49 12.31
CA VAL A 76 23.81 16.66 12.57
C VAL A 76 24.33 17.77 11.65
N THR A 77 24.04 19.02 11.96
CA THR A 77 24.77 20.14 11.39
C THR A 77 26.13 20.21 12.07
N SER A 78 27.12 19.62 11.40
CA SER A 78 28.54 19.86 11.64
C SER A 78 28.80 21.37 11.71
N ILE A 79 29.10 21.88 12.91
CA ILE A 79 30.14 22.89 13.23
C ILE A 79 30.16 23.22 14.74
N ASP A 80 29.06 23.03 15.51
CA ASP A 80 29.03 23.38 16.95
C ASP A 80 28.46 22.26 17.87
N ALA A 81 29.07 21.07 17.81
CA ALA A 81 28.61 19.85 18.51
C ALA A 81 28.75 19.85 20.05
N ALA A 82 28.93 21.00 20.71
CA ALA A 82 29.27 21.04 22.14
C ALA A 82 28.24 21.71 23.06
N ARG A 83 27.17 22.37 22.58
CA ARG A 83 26.32 23.18 23.47
C ARG A 83 24.81 23.23 23.25
N LEU A 84 24.21 22.37 22.43
CA LEU A 84 22.75 22.30 22.37
C LEU A 84 22.30 20.87 22.64
N SER A 85 21.53 20.68 23.72
CA SER A 85 20.67 19.51 23.88
C SER A 85 19.66 19.54 22.74
N GLU A 86 20.04 19.03 21.57
CA GLU A 86 19.18 18.98 20.40
C GLU A 86 17.93 18.19 20.75
N SER A 87 16.79 18.89 20.76
CA SER A 87 15.50 18.24 20.95
C SER A 87 15.30 17.26 19.78
N LYS A 88 15.38 15.96 20.06
CA LYS A 88 15.10 14.89 19.09
C LYS A 88 13.80 15.21 18.35
N LYS A 89 13.87 15.36 17.01
CA LYS A 89 12.69 15.60 16.18
C LYS A 89 12.22 14.26 15.64
N TYR A 90 10.93 13.97 15.83
CA TYR A 90 10.34 12.73 15.31
C TYR A 90 9.42 13.04 14.13
N PHE A 91 9.50 12.23 13.08
CA PHE A 91 8.68 12.37 11.90
C PHE A 91 7.89 11.11 11.62
N LEU A 92 6.62 11.28 11.23
CA LEU A 92 5.81 10.21 10.70
C LEU A 92 6.14 10.04 9.21
N VAL A 93 6.71 8.89 8.85
CA VAL A 93 7.23 8.58 7.52
C VAL A 93 6.60 7.30 6.96
N PRO A 94 6.42 7.18 5.63
CA PRO A 94 5.94 5.95 5.00
C PRO A 94 7.03 4.89 4.95
N LEU A 95 6.73 3.68 5.39
CA LEU A 95 7.59 2.52 5.28
C LEU A 95 7.26 1.75 3.99
N ILE A 96 8.09 1.96 2.97
CA ILE A 96 7.99 1.27 1.68
C ILE A 96 9.09 0.20 1.57
N ASN A 97 10.32 0.56 1.94
CA ASN A 97 11.45 -0.35 1.92
C ASN A 97 11.58 -1.11 3.24
N LYS A 98 12.22 -2.28 3.18
CA LYS A 98 12.58 -3.02 4.40
C LYS A 98 13.51 -2.15 5.24
N PRO A 99 13.27 -2.03 6.55
CA PRO A 99 14.13 -1.25 7.42
C PRO A 99 15.53 -1.88 7.51
N GLU A 100 16.54 -1.03 7.62
CA GLU A 100 17.91 -1.48 7.88
C GLU A 100 17.97 -2.17 9.25
N GLN A 101 18.83 -3.18 9.39
CA GLN A 101 18.89 -4.05 10.58
C GLN A 101 19.13 -3.29 11.90
N ASN A 102 19.66 -2.07 11.85
CA ASN A 102 19.97 -1.24 13.02
C ASN A 102 19.13 0.05 13.12
N SER A 103 18.08 0.20 12.30
CA SER A 103 17.22 1.39 12.33
C SER A 103 16.19 1.34 13.46
N VAL A 104 16.13 2.39 14.28
CA VAL A 104 15.17 2.49 15.38
C VAL A 104 13.87 3.08 14.86
N LEU A 105 13.07 2.24 14.19
CA LEU A 105 11.76 2.65 13.70
C LEU A 105 10.65 2.27 14.68
N TYR A 106 9.74 3.20 14.90
CA TYR A 106 8.61 2.97 15.77
C TYR A 106 7.34 2.69 14.94
N PRO A 107 6.73 1.51 15.05
CA PRO A 107 5.59 1.15 14.22
C PRO A 107 4.40 2.05 14.49
N SER A 108 3.71 2.44 13.43
CA SER A 108 2.46 3.20 13.49
C SER A 108 1.34 2.55 12.64
N HIS A 109 0.25 3.30 12.47
CA HIS A 109 -0.92 2.91 11.69
C HIS A 109 -0.61 2.86 10.20
N TYR A 110 -1.51 2.23 9.45
CA TYR A 110 -1.48 2.25 7.99
C TYR A 110 -2.26 3.47 7.47
N ILE A 111 -1.90 3.94 6.27
CA ILE A 111 -2.62 4.97 5.52
C ILE A 111 -2.92 4.49 4.10
N LEU A 112 -4.02 4.95 3.52
CA LEU A 112 -4.39 4.61 2.13
C LEU A 112 -3.39 5.21 1.12
N LYS A 113 -2.97 4.42 0.14
CA LYS A 113 -2.11 4.81 -0.99
C LYS A 113 -2.88 5.64 -2.02
N ASN A 114 -3.32 6.83 -1.63
CA ASN A 114 -4.02 7.75 -2.54
C ASN A 114 -3.58 9.19 -2.25
N GLN A 115 -3.09 9.87 -3.29
CA GLN A 115 -2.57 11.24 -3.14
C GLN A 115 -3.62 12.20 -2.57
N HIS A 116 -4.84 12.19 -3.11
CA HIS A 116 -5.92 13.07 -2.65
C HIS A 116 -6.31 12.80 -1.20
N TYR A 117 -6.33 11.52 -0.79
CA TYR A 117 -6.61 11.14 0.60
C TYR A 117 -5.52 11.65 1.53
N ILE A 118 -4.25 11.42 1.18
CA ILE A 118 -3.11 11.86 1.98
C ILE A 118 -3.10 13.38 2.09
N ASP A 119 -3.25 14.11 0.98
CA ASP A 119 -3.32 15.56 0.95
C ASP A 119 -4.45 16.10 1.85
N TYR A 120 -5.63 15.47 1.81
CA TYR A 120 -6.74 15.81 2.68
C TYR A 120 -6.38 15.61 4.16
N ILE A 121 -5.79 14.46 4.52
CA ILE A 121 -5.39 14.13 5.89
C ILE A 121 -4.32 15.10 6.42
N VAL A 122 -3.37 15.51 5.57
CA VAL A 122 -2.34 16.50 5.91
C VAL A 122 -2.97 17.87 6.09
N LYS A 123 -3.73 18.37 5.10
CA LYS A 123 -4.39 19.70 5.13
C LYS A 123 -5.33 19.86 6.33
N THR A 124 -6.09 18.82 6.67
CA THR A 124 -7.04 18.85 7.79
C THR A 124 -6.43 18.53 9.16
N ASN A 125 -5.10 18.35 9.24
CA ASN A 125 -4.40 17.95 10.46
C ASN A 125 -4.89 16.62 11.09
N GLN A 126 -5.60 15.79 10.33
CA GLN A 126 -6.08 14.48 10.79
C GLN A 126 -4.96 13.44 10.90
N TRP A 127 -3.79 13.72 10.33
CA TRP A 127 -2.58 12.89 10.44
C TRP A 127 -2.18 12.58 11.89
N ARG A 128 -2.59 13.40 12.87
CA ARG A 128 -2.37 13.14 14.32
C ARG A 128 -3.02 11.85 14.82
N LYS A 129 -4.01 11.31 14.09
CA LYS A 129 -4.63 9.99 14.37
C LYS A 129 -3.66 8.83 14.14
N TYR A 130 -2.67 9.05 13.29
CA TYR A 130 -1.64 8.10 12.89
C TYR A 130 -0.36 8.24 13.73
N VAL A 131 -0.40 8.99 14.83
CA VAL A 131 0.73 9.05 15.77
C VAL A 131 0.56 7.92 16.80
N PRO A 132 1.59 7.07 17.02
CA PRO A 132 1.52 6.00 18.01
C PRO A 132 1.21 6.53 19.41
N GLN A 133 0.49 5.75 20.21
CA GLN A 133 0.03 6.16 21.54
C GLN A 133 1.15 6.63 22.46
N LYS A 134 2.33 5.98 22.42
CA LYS A 134 3.50 6.36 23.22
C LYS A 134 3.98 7.80 22.99
N PHE A 135 3.75 8.37 21.82
CA PHE A 135 4.10 9.77 21.51
C PHE A 135 2.95 10.75 21.79
N ARG A 136 1.75 10.26 22.14
CA ARG A 136 0.58 11.10 22.43
C ARG A 136 0.50 11.53 23.88
N PHE A 137 0.98 10.69 24.80
CA PHE A 137 0.93 10.97 26.23
C PHE A 137 2.11 11.84 26.65
N LYS A 138 1.82 13.06 27.12
CA LYS A 138 2.80 14.05 27.60
C LYS A 138 3.55 13.63 28.88
N ASN A 139 3.22 12.49 29.47
CA ASN A 139 3.71 12.09 30.80
C ASN A 139 5.08 11.41 30.76
N ASP A 140 5.56 10.99 29.59
CA ASP A 140 6.88 10.38 29.47
C ASP A 140 7.94 11.47 29.31
N LYS A 141 8.61 11.82 30.41
CA LYS A 141 9.82 12.68 30.40
C LYS A 141 10.92 12.14 29.46
N ALA A 142 10.85 10.88 29.06
CA ALA A 142 11.78 10.23 28.13
C ALA A 142 11.56 10.59 26.65
N LEU A 143 10.34 10.99 26.25
CA LEU A 143 9.95 11.15 24.84
C LEU A 143 9.18 12.46 24.57
N GLY A 144 9.46 13.53 25.32
CA GLY A 144 8.80 14.84 25.25
C GLY A 144 8.82 15.59 23.90
N ALA A 145 9.07 14.89 22.81
CA ALA A 145 9.19 15.38 21.47
C ALA A 145 7.88 15.29 20.68
N LYS A 146 7.60 16.38 19.98
CA LYS A 146 6.44 16.54 19.11
C LYS A 146 6.70 15.79 17.80
N VAL A 147 5.92 14.73 17.55
CA VAL A 147 5.92 14.06 16.24
C VAL A 147 5.28 14.98 15.21
N ASN A 148 6.00 15.28 14.14
CA ASN A 148 5.48 15.99 12.98
C ASN A 148 5.22 15.00 11.85
N ILE A 149 4.32 15.34 10.93
CA ILE A 149 4.22 14.60 9.67
C ILE A 149 5.34 15.06 8.74
N LEU A 150 5.90 14.13 7.97
CA LEU A 150 6.88 14.46 6.94
C LEU A 150 6.26 15.44 5.92
N PRO A 151 6.90 16.59 5.65
CA PRO A 151 6.46 17.48 4.58
C PRO A 151 6.38 16.74 3.24
N ASP A 152 5.39 17.06 2.41
CA ASP A 152 5.22 16.45 1.08
C ASP A 152 5.18 14.91 1.07
N ILE A 153 4.72 14.26 2.14
CA ILE A 153 4.57 12.79 2.22
C ILE A 153 3.84 12.18 1.00
N ALA A 154 2.87 12.91 0.43
CA ALA A 154 2.13 12.49 -0.75
C ALA A 154 2.98 12.43 -2.04
N LYS A 155 4.10 13.17 -2.11
CA LYS A 155 5.06 13.12 -3.21
C LYS A 155 6.17 12.10 -2.96
N ILE A 156 6.50 11.85 -1.69
CA ILE A 156 7.57 10.93 -1.30
C ILE A 156 7.22 9.48 -1.63
N ILE A 157 5.97 9.07 -1.38
CA ILE A 157 5.51 7.71 -1.68
C ILE A 157 5.76 7.32 -3.15
N PRO A 158 5.23 8.05 -4.16
CA PRO A 158 5.47 7.69 -5.55
C PRO A 158 6.95 7.79 -5.94
N HIS A 159 7.70 8.75 -5.39
CA HIS A 159 9.12 8.90 -5.68
C HIS A 159 9.96 7.70 -5.24
N VAL A 160 9.70 7.13 -4.05
CA VAL A 160 10.40 5.93 -3.58
C VAL A 160 10.07 4.71 -4.45
N TYR A 161 8.82 4.57 -4.89
CA TYR A 161 8.45 3.51 -5.84
C TYR A 161 9.16 3.69 -7.19
N GLU A 162 9.19 4.91 -7.73
CA GLU A 162 9.89 5.23 -8.98
C GLU A 162 11.38 4.87 -8.91
N GLN A 163 12.08 5.31 -7.84
CA GLN A 163 13.48 4.94 -7.58
C GLN A 163 13.71 3.43 -7.52
N ASN A 164 12.84 2.70 -6.81
CA ASN A 164 12.92 1.25 -6.74
C ASN A 164 12.73 0.59 -8.11
N ILE A 165 11.79 1.09 -8.93
CA ILE A 165 11.55 0.58 -10.28
C ILE A 165 12.79 0.80 -11.14
N ILE A 166 13.36 2.01 -11.16
CA ILE A 166 14.55 2.32 -11.97
C ILE A 166 15.72 1.40 -11.60
N ARG A 167 15.96 1.22 -10.29
CA ARG A 167 17.00 0.30 -9.80
C ARG A 167 16.74 -1.14 -10.25
N LEU A 168 15.56 -1.68 -9.97
CA LEU A 168 15.23 -3.08 -10.25
C LEU A 168 15.14 -3.36 -11.77
N MET A 169 14.70 -2.39 -12.57
CA MET A 169 14.69 -2.48 -14.03
C MET A 169 16.11 -2.63 -14.58
N SER A 170 17.10 -1.93 -13.99
CA SER A 170 18.50 -2.05 -14.41
C SER A 170 19.12 -3.43 -14.12
N GLU A 171 18.61 -4.12 -13.10
CA GLU A 171 19.05 -5.46 -12.68
C GLU A 171 18.35 -6.58 -13.45
N THR A 172 17.18 -6.27 -14.05
CA THR A 172 16.33 -7.26 -14.72
C THR A 172 16.88 -7.60 -16.11
N ARG A 173 17.38 -8.82 -16.28
CA ARG A 173 17.95 -9.30 -17.55
C ARG A 173 16.93 -9.94 -18.52
N ASN A 174 15.71 -10.22 -18.06
CA ASN A 174 14.71 -11.01 -18.78
C ASN A 174 13.48 -10.17 -19.17
N LEU A 175 13.70 -9.07 -19.90
CA LEU A 175 12.61 -8.34 -20.55
C LEU A 175 12.33 -8.98 -21.90
N GLU A 176 11.24 -9.73 -21.99
CA GLU A 176 10.83 -10.36 -23.24
C GLU A 176 9.85 -9.46 -24.00
N PRO A 177 9.94 -9.38 -25.34
CA PRO A 177 8.92 -8.69 -26.13
C PRO A 177 7.57 -9.39 -25.97
N TYR A 178 6.51 -8.62 -25.71
CA TYR A 178 5.17 -9.17 -25.55
C TYR A 178 4.61 -9.65 -26.90
N LYS A 179 4.22 -10.93 -27.00
CA LYS A 179 3.70 -11.56 -28.22
C LYS A 179 2.19 -11.85 -28.20
N GLY A 180 1.43 -11.16 -27.34
CA GLY A 180 -0.05 -11.22 -27.32
C GLY A 180 -0.68 -12.38 -26.54
N LEU A 181 0.08 -13.44 -26.21
CA LEU A 181 -0.37 -14.56 -25.39
C LEU A 181 0.77 -15.04 -24.47
N SER A 182 0.71 -14.66 -23.21
CA SER A 182 1.55 -15.25 -22.15
C SER A 182 0.71 -16.28 -21.38
N LYS A 183 1.25 -17.49 -21.19
CA LYS A 183 0.69 -18.48 -20.25
C LYS A 183 1.19 -18.25 -18.81
N GLU A 184 2.13 -17.32 -18.65
CA GLU A 184 2.84 -17.08 -17.40
C GLU A 184 2.24 -15.87 -16.68
N SER A 185 2.23 -15.92 -15.35
CA SER A 185 1.76 -14.82 -14.52
C SER A 185 2.78 -13.68 -14.57
N GLY A 186 2.37 -12.47 -14.93
CA GLY A 186 3.26 -11.33 -15.06
C GLY A 186 2.54 -10.02 -15.38
N LEU A 187 3.33 -9.02 -15.75
CA LEU A 187 2.86 -7.69 -16.14
C LEU A 187 3.32 -7.36 -17.56
N VAL A 188 2.48 -6.67 -18.33
CA VAL A 188 2.90 -6.05 -19.60
C VAL A 188 3.16 -4.58 -19.36
N LEU A 189 4.35 -4.12 -19.70
CA LEU A 189 4.72 -2.72 -19.69
C LEU A 189 4.44 -2.14 -21.07
N SER A 190 3.59 -1.12 -21.15
CA SER A 190 3.28 -0.42 -22.39
C SER A 190 3.87 0.99 -22.37
N PHE A 191 4.66 1.29 -23.38
CA PHE A 191 5.29 2.59 -23.60
C PHE A 191 4.66 3.36 -24.76
N SER A 192 3.76 2.76 -25.54
CA SER A 192 3.11 3.40 -26.69
C SER A 192 2.00 4.39 -26.27
N LYS A 193 1.32 4.11 -25.16
CA LYS A 193 0.14 4.85 -24.66
C LYS A 193 0.42 6.31 -24.28
N THR A 194 -0.62 7.14 -24.29
CA THR A 194 -0.54 8.54 -23.84
C THR A 194 -0.71 8.67 -22.31
N SER A 195 -0.29 9.79 -21.71
CA SER A 195 -0.48 10.04 -20.26
C SER A 195 -1.95 10.13 -19.84
N ASN A 196 -2.86 10.36 -20.79
CA ASN A 196 -4.29 10.52 -20.54
C ASN A 196 -5.03 9.18 -20.40
N GLU A 197 -4.42 8.10 -20.86
CA GLU A 197 -4.96 6.74 -20.70
C GLU A 197 -4.81 6.25 -19.25
N PRO A 198 -5.62 5.28 -18.81
CA PRO A 198 -5.53 4.73 -17.46
C PRO A 198 -4.15 4.13 -17.20
N ALA A 199 -3.68 4.22 -15.95
CA ALA A 199 -2.38 3.69 -15.54
C ALA A 199 -2.33 2.16 -15.62
N ILE A 200 -3.47 1.51 -15.36
CA ILE A 200 -3.63 0.05 -15.46
C ILE A 200 -4.82 -0.24 -16.37
N SER A 201 -4.62 -1.17 -17.30
CA SER A 201 -5.66 -1.73 -18.15
C SER A 201 -5.53 -3.25 -18.17
N PHE A 202 -6.58 -3.98 -18.50
CA PHE A 202 -6.54 -5.44 -18.57
C PHE A 202 -6.88 -5.90 -19.97
N HIS A 203 -6.08 -6.82 -20.51
CA HIS A 203 -6.35 -7.49 -21.78
C HIS A 203 -6.21 -9.00 -21.56
N ASN A 204 -7.26 -9.77 -21.81
CA ASN A 204 -7.29 -11.22 -21.55
C ASN A 204 -6.82 -11.59 -20.13
N SER A 205 -7.29 -10.85 -19.12
CA SER A 205 -6.90 -11.01 -17.70
C SER A 205 -5.43 -10.68 -17.38
N LEU A 206 -4.65 -10.21 -18.34
CA LEU A 206 -3.28 -9.78 -18.13
C LEU A 206 -3.24 -8.26 -17.87
N PRO A 207 -2.62 -7.80 -16.76
CA PRO A 207 -2.47 -6.38 -16.47
C PRO A 207 -1.44 -5.74 -17.41
N ILE A 208 -1.87 -4.70 -18.12
CA ILE A 208 -1.06 -3.82 -18.95
C ILE A 208 -0.91 -2.48 -18.23
N VAL A 209 0.33 -2.15 -17.85
CA VAL A 209 0.70 -0.92 -17.14
C VAL A 209 1.23 0.13 -18.12
N ASN A 210 0.64 1.31 -18.10
CA ASN A 210 1.05 2.45 -18.92
C ASN A 210 2.25 3.16 -18.27
N MET A 211 3.45 2.84 -18.73
CA MET A 211 4.70 3.35 -18.18
C MET A 211 4.87 4.86 -18.37
N LYS A 212 4.35 5.43 -19.48
CA LYS A 212 4.39 6.88 -19.72
C LYS A 212 3.58 7.70 -18.71
N ARG A 213 2.64 7.07 -17.99
CA ARG A 213 1.84 7.72 -16.95
C ARG A 213 2.49 7.64 -15.57
N ILE A 214 3.29 6.61 -15.32
CA ILE A 214 3.81 6.32 -13.98
C ILE A 214 5.29 6.69 -13.79
N ILE A 215 6.07 6.80 -14.88
CA ILE A 215 7.49 7.19 -14.84
C ILE A 215 7.72 8.34 -15.80
N SER A 216 8.51 9.32 -15.35
CA SER A 216 8.87 10.49 -16.15
C SER A 216 9.76 10.08 -17.33
N LYS A 217 9.46 10.59 -18.54
CA LYS A 217 9.84 10.11 -19.89
C LYS A 217 11.33 9.81 -20.22
N ASN A 218 12.29 9.95 -19.32
CA ASN A 218 13.71 9.98 -19.69
C ASN A 218 14.59 8.85 -19.12
N GLU A 219 14.09 7.97 -18.26
CA GLU A 219 14.96 7.05 -17.51
C GLU A 219 14.90 5.59 -17.97
N ILE A 220 13.89 5.21 -18.76
CA ILE A 220 13.72 3.83 -19.25
C ILE A 220 13.62 3.84 -20.77
N ASN A 221 14.75 3.64 -21.44
CA ASN A 221 14.80 3.42 -22.88
C ASN A 221 14.62 1.92 -23.17
N LEU A 222 13.38 1.50 -23.43
CA LEU A 222 13.11 0.18 -23.99
C LEU A 222 12.91 0.29 -25.50
N GLN A 223 13.59 -0.60 -26.24
CA GLN A 223 13.52 -0.65 -27.70
C GLN A 223 12.15 -1.13 -28.21
N ASN A 224 11.36 -1.79 -27.35
CA ASN A 224 10.05 -2.35 -27.68
C ASN A 224 8.93 -1.51 -27.09
N GLU A 225 7.86 -1.30 -27.87
CA GLU A 225 6.66 -0.58 -27.41
C GLU A 225 5.95 -1.27 -26.25
N GLU A 226 6.02 -2.60 -26.21
CA GLU A 226 5.48 -3.44 -25.13
C GLU A 226 6.48 -4.52 -24.71
N SER A 227 6.66 -4.68 -23.39
CA SER A 227 7.55 -5.69 -22.81
C SER A 227 6.83 -6.47 -21.72
N PHE A 228 7.05 -7.78 -21.65
CA PHE A 228 6.51 -8.64 -20.61
C PHE A 228 7.54 -8.84 -19.50
N ILE A 229 7.08 -8.74 -18.25
CA ILE A 229 7.86 -9.06 -17.06
C ILE A 229 7.17 -10.23 -16.34
N PRO A 230 7.80 -11.41 -16.27
CA PRO A 230 7.27 -12.53 -15.50
C PRO A 230 7.36 -12.21 -14.00
N PHE A 231 6.35 -12.63 -13.24
CA PHE A 231 6.35 -12.47 -11.78
C PHE A 231 7.47 -13.27 -11.12
N ASP A 232 7.72 -14.48 -11.63
CA ASP A 232 8.79 -15.34 -11.13
C ASP A 232 10.16 -14.69 -11.40
N GLY A 233 10.92 -14.49 -10.32
CA GLY A 233 12.22 -13.81 -10.36
C GLY A 233 12.15 -12.28 -10.37
N ASN A 234 10.97 -11.66 -10.60
CA ASN A 234 10.82 -10.20 -10.64
C ASN A 234 9.66 -9.69 -9.75
N SER A 235 9.28 -10.46 -8.72
CA SER A 235 8.12 -10.16 -7.86
C SER A 235 8.18 -8.76 -7.25
N ASP A 236 9.36 -8.33 -6.82
CA ASP A 236 9.56 -7.00 -6.22
C ASP A 236 9.38 -5.89 -7.24
N LEU A 237 9.92 -6.06 -8.45
CA LEU A 237 9.73 -5.10 -9.55
C LEU A 237 8.24 -4.99 -9.92
N CYS A 238 7.58 -6.12 -10.12
CA CYS A 238 6.15 -6.18 -10.40
C CYS A 238 5.32 -5.49 -9.32
N PHE A 239 5.66 -5.72 -8.04
CA PHE A 239 4.98 -5.07 -6.91
C PHE A 239 5.15 -3.55 -6.91
N ASN A 240 6.36 -3.05 -7.16
CA ASN A 240 6.63 -1.61 -7.19
C ASN A 240 5.91 -0.93 -8.38
N ILE A 241 5.98 -1.53 -9.58
CA ILE A 241 5.28 -1.03 -10.78
C ILE A 241 3.76 -0.97 -10.53
N PHE A 242 3.17 -2.07 -10.05
CA PHE A 242 1.74 -2.13 -9.80
C PHE A 242 1.31 -1.16 -8.70
N SER A 243 2.11 -1.02 -7.63
CA SER A 243 1.84 -0.09 -6.54
C SER A 243 1.87 1.37 -6.98
N LEU A 244 2.84 1.75 -7.83
CA LEU A 244 2.93 3.10 -8.39
C LEU A 244 1.77 3.37 -9.35
N ALA A 245 1.44 2.41 -10.22
CA ALA A 245 0.32 2.54 -11.14
C ALA A 245 -1.02 2.69 -10.40
N SER A 246 -1.24 1.92 -9.34
CA SER A 246 -2.42 2.04 -8.48
C SER A 246 -2.47 3.37 -7.72
N TYR A 247 -1.33 4.03 -7.47
CA TYR A 247 -1.28 5.33 -6.80
C TYR A 247 -1.82 6.47 -7.69
N TYR A 248 -1.61 6.35 -9.02
CA TYR A 248 -2.04 7.32 -10.04
C TYR A 248 -3.34 6.94 -10.78
N SER A 249 -4.00 5.86 -10.34
CA SER A 249 -5.30 5.41 -10.82
C SER A 249 -6.43 6.09 -10.07
#